data_AF-A0AAV6ZA83-F1
#
_entry.id   AF-A0AAV6ZA83-F1
#
_cell.length_a   1.000
_cell.length_b   1.000
_cell.length_c   1.000
_cell.angle_alpha   90.00
_cell.angle_beta   90.00
_cell.angle_gamma   90.00
#
_symmetry.space_group_name_H-M   'P 1'
#
loop_
_entity.id
_entity.type
_entity.pdbx_description
1 polymer ?
#
loop_
_entity_poly.entity_id
_entity_poly.type
_entity_poly.pdbx_seq_one_letter_code
_entity_poly.pdbx_strand_id
1 'polypeptide(L)'
;ATEVVKKSEDKFLGITTDMTFLENIQKLLTNLQVKIKALVADSNSQSQRINSYLEQLQRKVDACTRPNMDKEVVSSTDLYTFMKIVMEEVTKRSRYLSCLLDPKPVLQESPLQGPIATASRADVTSRQEGKVTFGTPDSLLNPSRIGKLALDDAALGVIKNIMKIQKIHGESHQEQEDGCPRQSTVAGSHQSPPIAPHPPARAGSGTRKKAGSTEGENVPAKFTSPSLRKLVKPTRFDKKYQVFGEKKEESEDFRGLLTSILWESNDHVLYLAEEFYKKKERRPIARPDLLQETFEDCADALVLKLQSYEKQGLEYHNNCVLELREQLEELEKLMGHVPQLRIRSLREENFNCMKNDIDGTRQRFIEEMTRGNQTKEKLRNLLRPSLGHPENRTMLEKICQQEDRRQKEEREGIDQNARHLQEVVSESIQRFVTSLASLSEQILLELDEALTVDDVIPAKTAVLKQKLSTLIRRRQSGRPLEDTEHRPLMDRGSRVWPGIALQDSAHTKTRDSTGNPATASVTTAKTTLGHISTVEARDANYKRFLQDAESVVSAMEEERRQQHVAAQRWEEWWRQSVLKIQELYTPH
;
A
#
# COMPACT_ATOMS: atom_id res chain seq x y z
N ALA A 1 -63.73 42.15 -18.69
CA ALA A 1 -63.69 41.02 -17.73
C ALA A 1 -62.84 39.86 -18.27
N THR A 2 -63.31 39.13 -19.29
CA THR A 2 -62.62 37.98 -19.92
C THR A 2 -61.16 38.22 -20.30
N GLU A 3 -60.82 39.38 -20.88
CA GLU A 3 -59.44 39.71 -21.23
C GLU A 3 -58.50 39.86 -20.01
N VAL A 4 -59.04 40.29 -18.86
CA VAL A 4 -58.27 40.41 -17.61
C VAL A 4 -58.04 39.02 -17.02
N VAL A 5 -59.07 38.16 -17.03
CA VAL A 5 -58.98 36.76 -16.59
C VAL A 5 -57.91 36.01 -17.41
N LYS A 6 -57.96 36.11 -18.74
CA LYS A 6 -56.96 35.50 -19.62
C LYS A 6 -55.54 36.00 -19.33
N LYS A 7 -55.36 37.32 -19.16
CA LYS A 7 -54.05 37.91 -18.78
C LYS A 7 -53.56 37.46 -17.40
N SER A 8 -54.43 37.07 -16.47
CA SER A 8 -54.01 36.43 -15.21
C SER A 8 -53.69 34.95 -15.39
N GLU A 9 -54.48 34.20 -16.17
CA GLU A 9 -54.22 32.78 -16.48
C GLU A 9 -52.87 32.61 -17.18
N ASP A 10 -52.57 33.42 -18.20
CA ASP A 10 -51.30 33.42 -18.92
C ASP A 10 -50.10 33.70 -17.96
N LYS A 11 -50.29 34.57 -16.96
CA LYS A 11 -49.27 34.85 -15.92
C LYS A 11 -49.11 33.67 -14.95
N PHE A 12 -50.19 33.06 -14.49
CA PHE A 12 -50.13 31.88 -13.61
C PHE A 12 -49.51 30.68 -14.32
N LEU A 13 -49.78 30.49 -15.61
CA LEU A 13 -49.15 29.47 -16.44
C LEU A 13 -47.64 29.75 -16.60
N GLY A 14 -47.25 31.01 -16.80
CA GLY A 14 -45.85 31.45 -16.80
C GLY A 14 -45.13 31.16 -15.48
N ILE A 15 -45.75 31.51 -14.34
CA ILE A 15 -45.20 31.22 -13.00
C ILE A 15 -45.05 29.72 -12.77
N THR A 16 -46.06 28.93 -13.14
CA THR A 16 -46.07 27.46 -12.98
C THR A 16 -44.98 26.80 -13.83
N THR A 17 -44.77 27.26 -15.07
CA THR A 17 -43.72 26.74 -15.95
C THR A 17 -42.31 27.14 -15.49
N ASP A 18 -42.12 28.35 -14.95
CA ASP A 18 -40.84 28.76 -14.35
C ASP A 18 -40.53 27.95 -13.07
N MET A 19 -41.53 27.72 -12.22
CA MET A 19 -41.39 26.95 -10.97
C MET A 19 -41.05 25.48 -11.23
N THR A 20 -41.80 24.82 -12.14
CA THR A 20 -41.55 23.41 -12.50
C THR A 20 -40.18 23.20 -13.17
N PHE A 21 -39.67 24.18 -13.92
CA PHE A 21 -38.30 24.13 -14.41
C PHE A 21 -37.27 24.17 -13.27
N LEU A 22 -37.41 25.12 -12.34
CA LEU A 22 -36.52 25.25 -11.18
C LEU A 22 -36.53 23.98 -10.30
N GLU A 23 -37.72 23.41 -10.05
CA GLU A 23 -37.87 22.15 -9.30
C GLU A 23 -37.18 20.97 -10.01
N ASN A 24 -37.30 20.86 -11.34
CA ASN A 24 -36.64 19.81 -12.12
C ASN A 24 -35.12 19.94 -12.08
N ILE A 25 -34.57 21.15 -12.23
CA ILE A 25 -33.13 21.41 -12.10
C ILE A 25 -32.65 21.11 -10.67
N GLN A 26 -33.39 21.54 -9.64
CA GLN A 26 -33.05 21.26 -8.25
C GLN A 26 -33.06 19.75 -7.95
N LYS A 27 -34.06 19.01 -8.44
CA LYS A 27 -34.16 17.55 -8.30
C LYS A 27 -32.98 16.83 -8.96
N LEU A 28 -32.59 17.27 -10.16
CA LEU A 28 -31.44 16.71 -10.88
C LEU A 28 -30.13 16.99 -10.14
N LEU A 29 -29.89 18.24 -9.72
CA LEU A 29 -28.70 18.60 -8.93
C LEU A 29 -28.63 17.86 -7.58
N THR A 30 -29.77 17.58 -6.96
CA THR A 30 -29.86 16.76 -5.74
C THR A 30 -29.51 15.29 -6.03
N ASN A 31 -30.01 14.72 -7.13
CA ASN A 31 -29.67 13.37 -7.59
C ASN A 31 -28.16 13.24 -7.89
N LEU A 32 -27.59 14.22 -8.59
CA LEU A 32 -26.14 14.31 -8.83
C LEU A 32 -25.34 14.32 -7.52
N GLN A 33 -25.75 15.13 -6.52
CA GLN A 33 -25.09 15.10 -5.21
C GLN A 33 -25.18 13.73 -4.54
N VAL A 34 -26.30 13.02 -4.66
CA VAL A 34 -26.43 11.64 -4.14
C VAL A 34 -25.52 10.67 -4.89
N LYS A 35 -25.43 10.73 -6.23
CA LYS A 35 -24.50 9.93 -7.04
C LYS A 35 -23.04 10.15 -6.62
N ILE A 36 -22.61 11.41 -6.48
CA ILE A 36 -21.24 11.76 -6.03
C ILE A 36 -20.99 11.25 -4.60
N LYS A 37 -21.95 11.43 -3.69
CA LYS A 37 -21.83 10.91 -2.30
C LYS A 37 -21.73 9.39 -2.26
N ALA A 38 -22.44 8.66 -3.12
CA ALA A 38 -22.34 7.21 -3.22
C ALA A 38 -20.93 6.77 -3.69
N LEU A 39 -20.38 7.45 -4.71
CA LEU A 39 -19.01 7.21 -5.18
C LEU A 39 -17.95 7.50 -4.09
N VAL A 40 -18.12 8.59 -3.33
CA VAL A 40 -17.28 8.92 -2.18
C VAL A 40 -17.40 7.85 -1.08
N ALA A 41 -18.61 7.39 -0.77
CA ALA A 41 -18.85 6.36 0.23
C ALA A 41 -18.23 5.00 -0.14
N ASP A 42 -18.32 4.59 -1.41
CA ASP A 42 -17.65 3.39 -1.93
C ASP A 42 -16.13 3.50 -1.76
N SER A 43 -15.53 4.59 -2.24
CA SER A 43 -14.09 4.87 -2.08
C SER A 43 -13.63 4.86 -0.62
N ASN A 44 -14.43 5.42 0.30
CA ASN A 44 -14.14 5.38 1.74
C ASN A 44 -14.22 3.95 2.31
N SER A 45 -15.18 3.13 1.85
CA SER A 45 -15.31 1.74 2.30
C SER A 45 -14.10 0.88 1.89
N GLN A 46 -13.55 1.11 0.69
CA GLN A 46 -12.32 0.47 0.22
C GLN A 46 -11.13 0.83 1.13
N SER A 47 -10.99 2.11 1.50
CA SER A 47 -9.93 2.55 2.42
C SER A 47 -10.07 1.95 3.82
N GLN A 48 -11.29 1.97 4.39
CA GLN A 48 -11.57 1.38 5.70
C GLN A 48 -11.28 -0.13 5.73
N ARG A 49 -11.54 -0.84 4.63
CA ARG A 49 -11.18 -2.26 4.48
C ARG A 49 -9.68 -2.47 4.53
N ILE A 50 -8.89 -1.64 3.84
CA ILE A 50 -7.42 -1.69 3.89
C ILE A 50 -6.90 -1.40 5.30
N ASN A 51 -7.39 -0.34 5.96
CA ASN A 51 -7.01 -0.02 7.35
C ASN A 51 -7.30 -1.19 8.31
N SER A 52 -8.48 -1.80 8.20
CA SER A 52 -8.84 -3.00 8.97
C SER A 52 -7.92 -4.19 8.69
N TYR A 53 -7.46 -4.36 7.45
CA TYR A 53 -6.52 -5.42 7.06
C TYR A 53 -5.10 -5.14 7.55
N LEU A 54 -4.64 -3.88 7.56
CA LEU A 54 -3.36 -3.47 8.15
C LEU A 54 -3.35 -3.66 9.66
N GLU A 55 -4.40 -3.24 10.37
CA GLU A 55 -4.57 -3.52 11.81
C GLU A 55 -4.55 -5.02 12.12
N GLN A 56 -5.25 -5.83 11.31
CA GLN A 56 -5.22 -7.29 11.45
C GLN A 56 -3.83 -7.86 11.18
N LEU A 57 -3.13 -7.40 10.14
CA LEU A 57 -1.77 -7.83 9.83
C LEU A 57 -0.82 -7.52 11.00
N GLN A 58 -0.91 -6.31 11.56
CA GLN A 58 -0.13 -5.91 12.74
C GLN A 58 -0.42 -6.79 13.97
N ARG A 59 -1.70 -7.09 14.26
CA ARG A 59 -2.08 -8.00 15.36
C ARG A 59 -1.54 -9.41 15.13
N LYS A 60 -1.61 -9.93 13.91
CA LYS A 60 -1.09 -11.26 13.56
C LYS A 60 0.44 -11.32 13.65
N VAL A 61 1.16 -10.27 13.21
CA VAL A 61 2.62 -10.13 13.42
C VAL A 61 2.96 -10.15 14.91
N ASP A 62 2.25 -9.40 15.76
CA ASP A 62 2.50 -9.39 17.21
C ASP A 62 2.13 -10.72 17.90
N ALA A 63 1.10 -11.43 17.43
CA ALA A 63 0.75 -12.77 17.92
C ALA A 63 1.85 -13.80 17.61
N CYS A 64 2.36 -13.83 16.37
CA CYS A 64 3.47 -14.70 15.98
C CYS A 64 4.80 -14.31 16.66
N THR A 65 5.04 -13.02 16.92
CA THR A 65 6.27 -12.55 17.57
C THR A 65 6.27 -12.78 19.08
N ARG A 66 5.10 -12.62 19.72
CA ARG A 66 4.91 -12.72 21.18
C ARG A 66 3.64 -13.52 21.49
N PRO A 67 3.68 -14.86 21.37
CA PRO A 67 2.52 -15.71 21.64
C PRO A 67 2.15 -15.66 23.14
N ASN A 68 0.88 -15.34 23.41
CA ASN A 68 0.27 -15.31 24.74
C ASN A 68 -1.03 -16.12 24.71
N MET A 69 -1.47 -16.66 25.85
CA MET A 69 -2.72 -17.44 25.95
C MET A 69 -3.98 -16.68 25.52
N ASP A 70 -3.99 -15.35 25.66
CA ASP A 70 -5.12 -14.48 25.32
C ASP A 70 -5.12 -14.01 23.83
N LYS A 71 -4.14 -14.45 23.03
CA LYS A 71 -4.01 -14.05 21.61
C LYS A 71 -4.45 -15.17 20.67
N GLU A 72 -4.86 -14.77 19.47
CA GLU A 72 -5.11 -15.70 18.36
C GLU A 72 -3.85 -16.54 18.06
N VAL A 73 -4.01 -17.86 17.98
CA VAL A 73 -2.92 -18.76 17.57
C VAL A 73 -2.79 -18.69 16.05
N VAL A 74 -1.79 -17.94 15.58
CA VAL A 74 -1.57 -17.69 14.14
C VAL A 74 -0.30 -18.40 13.69
N SER A 75 -0.40 -19.23 12.64
CA SER A 75 0.78 -19.82 12.00
C SER A 75 1.55 -18.80 11.19
N SER A 76 2.87 -18.95 11.09
CA SER A 76 3.72 -18.13 10.22
C SER A 76 3.32 -18.24 8.74
N THR A 77 2.78 -19.39 8.33
CA THR A 77 2.23 -19.63 6.97
C THR A 77 0.92 -18.86 6.75
N ASP A 78 0.05 -18.79 7.76
CA ASP A 78 -1.22 -18.05 7.67
C ASP A 78 -0.96 -16.55 7.63
N LEU A 79 -0.02 -16.06 8.46
CA LEU A 79 0.45 -14.68 8.44
C LEU A 79 1.01 -14.29 7.05
N TYR A 80 1.87 -15.14 6.48
CA TYR A 80 2.43 -14.93 5.14
C TYR A 80 1.36 -14.94 4.05
N THR A 81 0.38 -15.86 4.13
CA THR A 81 -0.75 -15.92 3.18
C THR A 81 -1.64 -14.68 3.30
N PHE A 82 -1.93 -14.23 4.52
CA PHE A 82 -2.71 -13.02 4.77
C PHE A 82 -2.02 -11.76 4.23
N MET A 83 -0.69 -11.65 4.37
CA MET A 83 0.09 -10.55 3.78
C MET A 83 -0.19 -10.40 2.27
N LYS A 84 -0.25 -11.51 1.51
CA LYS A 84 -0.56 -11.48 0.07
C LYS A 84 -1.94 -10.92 -0.24
N ILE A 85 -2.94 -11.27 0.58
CA ILE A 85 -4.30 -10.72 0.46
C ILE A 85 -4.26 -9.20 0.66
N VAL A 86 -3.49 -8.69 1.62
CA VAL A 86 -3.36 -7.23 1.82
C VAL A 86 -2.68 -6.56 0.61
N MET A 87 -1.63 -7.15 0.04
CA MET A 87 -0.98 -6.65 -1.18
C MET A 87 -1.94 -6.59 -2.37
N GLU A 88 -2.79 -7.62 -2.54
CA GLU A 88 -3.78 -7.68 -3.61
C GLU A 88 -4.87 -6.59 -3.48
N GLU A 89 -5.38 -6.36 -2.27
CA GLU A 89 -6.40 -5.33 -2.00
C GLU A 89 -5.86 -3.91 -2.21
N VAL A 90 -4.62 -3.64 -1.76
CA VAL A 90 -3.93 -2.37 -2.04
C VAL A 90 -3.70 -2.19 -3.55
N THR A 91 -3.43 -3.28 -4.28
CA THR A 91 -3.31 -3.26 -5.76
C THR A 91 -4.66 -2.99 -6.45
N LYS A 92 -5.77 -3.55 -5.96
CA LYS A 92 -7.12 -3.21 -6.47
C LYS A 92 -7.42 -1.72 -6.24
N ARG A 93 -7.11 -1.21 -5.05
CA ARG A 93 -7.32 0.20 -4.70
C ARG A 93 -6.48 1.16 -5.53
N SER A 94 -5.22 0.82 -5.82
CA SER A 94 -4.35 1.68 -6.62
C SER A 94 -4.81 1.78 -8.08
N ARG A 95 -5.36 0.69 -8.64
CA ARG A 95 -6.02 0.66 -9.95
C ARG A 95 -7.29 1.50 -9.98
N TYR A 96 -8.20 1.33 -9.03
CA TYR A 96 -9.44 2.13 -8.91
C TYR A 96 -9.17 3.64 -8.80
N LEU A 97 -8.03 4.05 -8.25
CA LEU A 97 -7.61 5.44 -8.18
C LEU A 97 -6.81 5.91 -9.42
N SER A 98 -6.54 5.07 -10.43
CA SER A 98 -5.64 5.36 -11.56
C SER A 98 -4.29 5.97 -11.12
N CYS A 99 -3.80 5.58 -9.94
CA CYS A 99 -2.74 6.33 -9.25
C CYS A 99 -1.35 5.71 -9.39
N LEU A 100 -1.23 4.59 -10.09
CA LEU A 100 0.04 3.98 -10.44
C LEU A 100 0.78 4.86 -11.45
N LEU A 101 2.10 4.98 -11.29
CA LEU A 101 2.96 5.55 -12.33
C LEU A 101 3.11 4.54 -13.47
N ASP A 102 3.05 5.01 -14.71
CA ASP A 102 3.43 4.19 -15.86
C ASP A 102 4.83 3.60 -15.63
N PRO A 103 5.04 2.30 -15.89
CA PRO A 103 6.35 1.69 -15.76
C PRO A 103 7.30 2.41 -16.71
N LYS A 104 8.19 3.24 -16.14
CA LYS A 104 9.32 3.80 -16.89
C LYS A 104 10.02 2.62 -17.55
N PRO A 105 10.24 2.63 -18.88
CA PRO A 105 11.02 1.59 -19.50
C PRO A 105 12.41 1.63 -18.87
N VAL A 106 12.69 0.66 -17.99
CA VAL A 106 14.02 0.47 -17.42
C VAL A 106 14.89 0.13 -18.61
N LEU A 107 15.75 1.08 -18.99
CA LEU A 107 16.80 0.82 -19.97
C LEU A 107 17.58 -0.40 -19.48
N GLN A 108 17.66 -1.44 -20.30
CA GLN A 108 18.54 -2.56 -20.06
C GLN A 108 19.98 -2.07 -20.20
N GLU A 109 20.53 -1.50 -19.13
CA GLU A 109 21.95 -1.14 -19.06
C GLU A 109 22.78 -2.42 -18.88
N SER A 110 23.14 -3.01 -20.03
CA SER A 110 24.28 -3.92 -20.12
C SER A 110 25.54 -3.21 -19.61
N PRO A 111 26.39 -3.86 -18.80
CA PRO A 111 27.43 -3.17 -18.04
C PRO A 111 28.65 -2.83 -18.92
N LEU A 112 28.89 -1.54 -19.17
CA LEU A 112 30.17 -1.05 -19.69
C LEU A 112 30.67 0.17 -18.90
N GLN A 113 31.98 0.18 -18.67
CA GLN A 113 32.69 1.06 -17.75
C GLN A 113 32.86 2.51 -18.27
N GLY A 114 32.93 3.47 -17.34
CA GLY A 114 33.77 4.66 -17.51
C GLY A 114 33.07 6.02 -17.35
N PRO A 115 33.61 7.01 -16.59
CA PRO A 115 32.85 8.20 -16.22
C PRO A 115 33.47 9.54 -16.67
N ILE A 116 32.85 10.30 -17.59
CA ILE A 116 33.13 11.74 -17.81
C ILE A 116 31.86 12.56 -18.14
N ALA A 117 31.47 13.39 -17.17
CA ALA A 117 30.98 14.79 -17.25
C ALA A 117 29.73 15.27 -18.06
N THR A 118 28.94 16.09 -17.34
CA THR A 118 28.32 17.39 -17.73
C THR A 118 27.09 17.51 -18.67
N ALA A 119 25.95 17.79 -18.02
CA ALA A 119 25.17 19.05 -18.08
C ALA A 119 24.39 19.51 -19.34
N SER A 120 23.28 20.25 -19.06
CA SER A 120 22.33 20.92 -19.99
C SER A 120 21.45 19.96 -20.83
N ARG A 121 20.19 20.21 -21.22
CA ARG A 121 19.23 21.36 -21.20
C ARG A 121 17.79 20.76 -21.42
N ALA A 122 16.63 21.41 -21.31
CA ALA A 122 16.18 22.79 -21.00
C ALA A 122 14.70 22.76 -20.48
N ASP A 123 14.13 23.94 -20.16
CA ASP A 123 12.73 24.17 -19.76
C ASP A 123 11.65 23.90 -20.83
N VAL A 124 10.42 23.55 -20.39
CA VAL A 124 9.16 23.77 -21.15
C VAL A 124 8.06 24.33 -20.24
N THR A 125 7.90 25.66 -20.29
CA THR A 125 6.72 26.50 -19.99
C THR A 125 5.57 25.94 -19.12
N SER A 126 5.49 26.44 -17.88
CA SER A 126 4.23 26.53 -17.13
C SER A 126 3.39 27.73 -17.62
N ARG A 127 2.08 27.54 -17.84
CA ARG A 127 1.13 28.65 -18.05
C ARG A 127 0.41 28.99 -16.75
N GLN A 128 0.27 30.30 -16.52
CA GLN A 128 -0.25 30.90 -15.30
C GLN A 128 -1.59 31.59 -15.62
N GLU A 129 -2.66 31.27 -14.89
CA GLU A 129 -3.93 32.01 -14.97
C GLU A 129 -4.41 32.49 -13.59
N GLY A 130 -5.19 33.58 -13.62
CA GLY A 130 -5.42 34.47 -12.49
C GLY A 130 -6.49 34.01 -11.50
N LYS A 131 -6.31 34.40 -10.25
CA LYS A 131 -7.27 34.16 -9.15
C LYS A 131 -8.20 35.35 -9.01
N VAL A 132 -9.51 35.13 -9.17
CA VAL A 132 -10.56 36.03 -8.65
C VAL A 132 -11.23 35.33 -7.47
N THR A 133 -11.35 36.03 -6.35
CA THR A 133 -11.95 35.52 -5.11
C THR A 133 -13.36 36.07 -4.91
N PHE A 134 -14.32 35.17 -4.72
CA PHE A 134 -15.53 35.44 -3.94
C PHE A 134 -15.62 34.39 -2.82
N GLY A 135 -16.13 34.78 -1.65
CA GLY A 135 -16.16 33.93 -0.47
C GLY A 135 -17.35 32.96 -0.46
N THR A 136 -17.08 31.71 -0.11
CA THR A 136 -18.08 30.69 0.21
C THR A 136 -17.81 30.12 1.61
N PRO A 137 -18.82 29.93 2.46
CA PRO A 137 -18.65 29.24 3.74
C PRO A 137 -18.55 27.72 3.57
N ASP A 138 -17.78 27.12 4.47
CA ASP A 138 -17.72 25.71 4.90
C ASP A 138 -17.48 24.58 3.87
N SER A 139 -16.36 23.88 4.08
CA SER A 139 -15.96 22.69 3.32
C SER A 139 -16.80 21.47 3.70
N LEU A 140 -17.42 20.84 2.70
CA LEU A 140 -18.33 19.69 2.87
C LEU A 140 -17.65 18.31 2.67
N LEU A 141 -16.34 18.28 2.41
CA LEU A 141 -15.61 17.05 2.05
C LEU A 141 -14.27 16.96 2.79
N ASN A 142 -14.33 16.70 4.10
CA ASN A 142 -13.16 16.27 4.87
C ASN A 142 -13.20 14.74 5.04
N PRO A 143 -12.08 14.02 4.81
CA PRO A 143 -12.00 12.60 5.15
C PRO A 143 -12.10 12.41 6.68
N SER A 144 -12.68 11.29 7.10
CA SER A 144 -12.87 10.95 8.51
C SER A 144 -11.53 10.79 9.22
N ARG A 145 -11.22 11.68 10.16
CA ARG A 145 -10.08 11.48 11.07
C ARG A 145 -10.35 10.31 12.02
N ILE A 146 -9.29 9.56 12.31
CA ILE A 146 -9.25 8.42 13.22
C ILE A 146 -10.06 8.65 14.51
N GLY A 147 -10.89 7.67 14.88
CA GLY A 147 -11.38 7.51 16.26
C GLY A 147 -12.75 8.10 16.62
N LYS A 148 -13.68 8.33 15.67
CA LYS A 148 -15.07 8.73 16.01
C LYS A 148 -16.15 7.87 15.34
N LEU A 149 -17.20 7.58 16.12
CA LEU A 149 -18.38 6.81 15.69
C LEU A 149 -19.27 7.62 14.74
N ALA A 150 -19.91 6.94 13.79
CA ALA A 150 -20.60 7.50 12.62
C ALA A 150 -21.95 8.20 12.89
N LEU A 151 -22.20 8.70 14.11
CA LEU A 151 -23.52 9.21 14.54
C LEU A 151 -23.55 10.67 15.01
N ASP A 152 -22.41 11.37 15.05
CA ASP A 152 -22.35 12.76 15.52
C ASP A 152 -21.64 13.65 14.47
N ASP A 153 -22.34 13.90 13.36
CA ASP A 153 -21.91 14.73 12.24
C ASP A 153 -22.36 16.19 12.43
N ALA A 154 -21.42 17.13 12.28
CA ALA A 154 -21.68 18.57 12.29
C ALA A 154 -22.72 19.00 11.22
N ALA A 155 -22.94 18.21 10.17
CA ALA A 155 -24.01 18.40 9.20
C ALA A 155 -25.43 18.43 9.84
N LEU A 156 -25.65 17.78 10.98
CA LEU A 156 -26.94 17.83 11.69
C LEU A 156 -27.26 19.24 12.24
N GLY A 157 -26.22 20.01 12.61
CA GLY A 157 -26.37 21.42 12.98
C GLY A 157 -26.78 22.29 11.78
N VAL A 158 -26.26 21.98 10.59
CA VAL A 158 -26.57 22.67 9.34
C VAL A 158 -28.03 22.43 8.93
N ILE A 159 -28.55 21.21 9.07
CA ILE A 159 -29.97 20.89 8.82
C ILE A 159 -30.89 21.75 9.72
N LYS A 160 -30.55 21.90 11.00
CA LYS A 160 -31.32 22.70 11.96
C LYS A 160 -31.34 24.20 11.64
N ASN A 161 -30.32 24.70 10.93
CA ASN A 161 -30.25 26.10 10.47
C ASN A 161 -30.93 26.31 9.10
N ILE A 162 -30.75 25.38 8.15
CA ILE A 162 -31.42 25.45 6.84
C ILE A 162 -32.96 25.36 7.00
N MET A 163 -33.46 24.50 7.90
CA MET A 163 -34.90 24.43 8.18
C MET A 163 -35.45 25.67 8.92
N LYS A 164 -34.62 26.44 9.64
CA LYS A 164 -35.04 27.69 10.29
C LYS A 164 -35.15 28.87 9.30
N ILE A 165 -34.27 28.94 8.31
CA ILE A 165 -34.25 30.03 7.32
C ILE A 165 -35.51 30.04 6.46
N GLN A 166 -36.17 28.90 6.26
CA GLN A 166 -37.43 28.80 5.50
C GLN A 166 -38.68 29.25 6.28
N LYS A 167 -38.58 29.57 7.59
CA LYS A 167 -39.74 29.88 8.44
C LYS A 167 -39.99 31.39 8.69
N ILE A 168 -39.33 32.28 7.94
CA ILE A 168 -39.28 33.73 8.22
C ILE A 168 -40.02 34.58 7.15
N HIS A 169 -40.77 33.98 6.21
CA HIS A 169 -41.60 34.74 5.26
C HIS A 169 -42.97 34.10 4.98
N GLY A 170 -43.86 34.18 5.97
CA GLY A 170 -45.26 33.82 5.81
C GLY A 170 -46.01 33.57 7.10
N GLU A 171 -46.25 34.61 7.91
CA GLU A 171 -47.46 34.81 8.74
C GLU A 171 -47.30 36.08 9.61
N SER A 172 -48.39 36.83 9.79
CA SER A 172 -48.47 38.05 10.61
C SER A 172 -49.87 38.18 11.22
N HIS A 173 -49.97 38.73 12.44
CA HIS A 173 -51.14 38.75 13.36
C HIS A 173 -51.35 37.41 14.09
N GLN A 174 -51.55 37.29 15.41
CA GLN A 174 -51.64 38.18 16.61
C GLN A 174 -50.88 37.46 17.77
N GLU A 175 -50.59 37.95 18.98
CA GLU A 175 -51.19 38.98 19.87
C GLU A 175 -50.17 39.44 20.97
N GLN A 176 -50.63 40.14 22.03
CA GLN A 176 -49.84 40.74 23.15
C GLN A 176 -49.19 39.68 24.09
N GLU A 177 -48.14 39.93 24.90
CA GLU A 177 -48.03 40.85 26.06
C GLU A 177 -46.57 41.08 26.55
N ASP A 178 -46.36 42.22 27.23
CA ASP A 178 -45.44 42.56 28.34
C ASP A 178 -43.96 42.15 28.46
N GLY A 179 -43.16 43.09 29.01
CA GLY A 179 -41.96 42.76 29.81
C GLY A 179 -40.65 43.48 29.45
N CYS A 180 -40.51 44.77 29.78
CA CYS A 180 -39.18 45.39 29.93
C CYS A 180 -38.65 45.12 31.35
N PRO A 181 -37.32 45.00 31.58
CA PRO A 181 -36.58 46.22 31.94
C PRO A 181 -35.11 46.32 31.46
N ARG A 182 -34.79 47.50 30.90
CA ARG A 182 -33.65 48.39 31.23
C ARG A 182 -32.33 47.82 31.79
N GLN A 183 -31.21 48.24 31.17
CA GLN A 183 -30.14 49.14 31.69
C GLN A 183 -28.91 49.08 30.74
N SER A 184 -28.07 50.10 30.52
CA SER A 184 -28.18 51.57 30.66
C SER A 184 -26.99 52.23 29.90
N THR A 185 -27.19 53.42 29.32
CA THR A 185 -26.28 54.62 29.25
C THR A 185 -24.74 54.44 29.25
N VAL A 186 -23.93 55.21 28.51
CA VAL A 186 -23.80 56.70 28.53
C VAL A 186 -23.13 57.24 27.24
N ALA A 187 -23.43 58.51 26.92
CA ALA A 187 -22.86 59.48 25.97
C ALA A 187 -21.40 59.33 25.47
N GLY A 188 -21.00 59.99 24.35
CA GLY A 188 -21.76 60.83 23.41
C GLY A 188 -20.90 61.95 22.77
N SER A 189 -21.54 62.79 21.92
CA SER A 189 -21.09 64.16 21.52
C SER A 189 -19.72 64.34 20.80
N HIS A 190 -19.51 65.22 19.81
CA HIS A 190 -20.34 65.97 18.84
C HIS A 190 -19.36 66.60 17.81
N GLN A 191 -19.88 67.02 16.65
CA GLN A 191 -19.53 68.23 15.86
C GLN A 191 -19.27 68.00 14.35
N SER A 192 -19.90 68.87 13.57
CA SER A 192 -19.85 69.03 12.11
C SER A 192 -20.24 70.49 11.80
N PRO A 193 -20.18 70.96 10.53
CA PRO A 193 -19.03 71.17 9.64
C PRO A 193 -18.71 72.70 9.57
N PRO A 194 -18.12 73.33 8.51
CA PRO A 194 -18.88 73.61 7.27
C PRO A 194 -18.09 73.95 5.95
N ILE A 195 -18.84 74.07 4.84
CA ILE A 195 -18.67 74.99 3.66
C ILE A 195 -17.54 74.77 2.62
N ALA A 196 -17.91 74.90 1.33
CA ALA A 196 -17.06 74.91 0.12
C ALA A 196 -16.79 76.35 -0.41
N PRO A 197 -15.89 76.55 -1.41
CA PRO A 197 -16.41 76.86 -2.77
C PRO A 197 -15.51 76.46 -3.98
N HIS A 198 -16.07 76.61 -5.19
CA HIS A 198 -15.42 76.59 -6.54
C HIS A 198 -15.16 78.04 -7.05
N PRO A 199 -14.71 78.30 -8.31
CA PRO A 199 -13.56 77.82 -9.13
C PRO A 199 -12.66 79.04 -9.54
N PRO A 200 -11.81 79.06 -10.63
CA PRO A 200 -12.26 79.19 -12.04
C PRO A 200 -11.33 78.55 -13.11
N ALA A 201 -11.55 78.85 -14.40
CA ALA A 201 -10.90 78.23 -15.58
C ALA A 201 -10.00 79.17 -16.43
N ARG A 202 -9.09 78.59 -17.23
CA ARG A 202 -8.47 79.10 -18.49
C ARG A 202 -7.75 77.91 -19.17
N ALA A 203 -7.88 77.55 -20.45
CA ALA A 203 -7.95 78.25 -21.75
C ALA A 203 -6.57 78.47 -22.44
N GLY A 204 -6.44 77.94 -23.67
CA GLY A 204 -5.24 77.97 -24.54
C GLY A 204 -5.22 76.71 -25.43
N SER A 205 -5.82 76.66 -26.63
CA SER A 205 -5.71 77.50 -27.83
C SER A 205 -4.31 77.44 -28.49
N GLY A 206 -4.22 76.69 -29.61
CA GLY A 206 -2.97 76.47 -30.37
C GLY A 206 -3.20 75.82 -31.74
N THR A 207 -3.50 76.64 -32.74
CA THR A 207 -3.67 76.35 -34.19
C THR A 207 -2.63 75.39 -34.83
N ARG A 208 -2.98 74.41 -35.69
CA ARG A 208 -3.53 74.43 -37.10
C ARG A 208 -2.48 74.60 -38.23
N LYS A 209 -2.69 73.90 -39.37
CA LYS A 209 -1.96 73.85 -40.70
C LYS A 209 -0.95 72.68 -40.82
N LYS A 210 -0.74 72.02 -41.98
CA LYS A 210 -1.32 72.03 -43.36
C LYS A 210 -1.20 70.57 -43.89
N ALA A 211 -2.21 69.95 -44.51
CA ALA A 211 -2.62 70.05 -45.93
C ALA A 211 -1.61 69.51 -46.96
N GLY A 212 -2.03 68.50 -47.73
CA GLY A 212 -1.40 67.97 -48.94
C GLY A 212 -2.39 67.05 -49.67
N SER A 213 -2.78 67.40 -50.89
CA SER A 213 -3.88 66.75 -51.62
C SER A 213 -3.65 66.82 -53.14
N THR A 214 -3.87 65.70 -53.82
CA THR A 214 -4.15 65.52 -55.27
C THR A 214 -4.71 64.09 -55.38
N GLU A 215 -5.97 63.87 -55.80
CA GLU A 215 -6.39 63.71 -57.20
C GLU A 215 -5.72 62.51 -57.89
N GLY A 216 -6.42 61.53 -58.47
CA GLY A 216 -7.87 61.23 -58.50
C GLY A 216 -8.25 60.37 -59.71
N GLU A 217 -9.14 59.39 -59.59
CA GLU A 217 -9.84 58.77 -60.74
C GLU A 217 -11.13 58.02 -60.32
N ASN A 218 -12.04 57.81 -61.26
CA ASN A 218 -13.48 57.59 -61.00
C ASN A 218 -14.00 56.21 -61.45
N VAL A 219 -14.82 55.56 -60.60
CA VAL A 219 -16.15 54.91 -60.91
C VAL A 219 -16.16 53.71 -61.91
N PRO A 220 -16.99 52.63 -61.75
CA PRO A 220 -18.30 52.59 -61.08
C PRO A 220 -18.55 51.50 -60.02
N ALA A 221 -19.67 51.69 -59.32
CA ALA A 221 -20.19 50.80 -58.29
C ALA A 221 -20.76 49.47 -58.82
N LYS A 222 -20.69 48.44 -57.97
CA LYS A 222 -21.75 47.42 -57.86
C LYS A 222 -22.11 47.25 -56.38
N PHE A 223 -23.40 47.40 -56.09
CA PHE A 223 -23.99 47.04 -54.80
C PHE A 223 -23.94 45.51 -54.61
N THR A 224 -23.39 45.04 -53.49
CA THR A 224 -23.76 43.75 -52.90
C THR A 224 -23.90 43.91 -51.39
N SER A 225 -25.11 43.65 -50.88
CA SER A 225 -25.45 43.76 -49.46
C SER A 225 -24.68 42.72 -48.62
N PRO A 226 -24.37 43.01 -47.34
CA PRO A 226 -23.72 42.03 -46.47
C PRO A 226 -24.65 40.83 -46.22
N SER A 227 -24.14 39.64 -46.48
CA SER A 227 -24.89 38.39 -46.28
C SER A 227 -25.28 38.19 -44.81
N LEU A 228 -26.54 37.81 -44.60
CA LEU A 228 -27.09 37.45 -43.30
C LEU A 228 -26.33 36.26 -42.71
N ARG A 229 -25.41 36.51 -41.78
CA ARG A 229 -25.09 35.51 -40.75
C ARG A 229 -26.36 35.30 -39.93
N LYS A 230 -27.16 34.30 -40.29
CA LYS A 230 -28.20 33.77 -39.40
C LYS A 230 -27.49 33.43 -38.08
N LEU A 231 -27.83 34.13 -37.00
CA LEU A 231 -27.43 33.70 -35.66
C LEU A 231 -28.05 32.32 -35.46
N VAL A 232 -27.22 31.28 -35.53
CA VAL A 232 -27.60 29.94 -35.09
C VAL A 232 -27.89 30.09 -33.61
N LYS A 233 -29.11 29.72 -33.18
CA LYS A 233 -29.47 29.79 -31.76
C LYS A 233 -28.51 28.88 -30.99
N PRO A 234 -27.92 29.36 -29.87
CA PRO A 234 -27.10 28.51 -29.00
C PRO A 234 -27.85 27.22 -28.69
N THR A 235 -27.20 26.09 -28.92
CA THR A 235 -27.76 24.74 -28.85
C THR A 235 -26.95 23.96 -27.81
N ARG A 236 -27.52 22.96 -27.13
CA ARG A 236 -26.78 22.17 -26.10
C ARG A 236 -25.52 21.46 -26.63
N PHE A 237 -25.43 21.26 -27.94
CA PHE A 237 -24.28 20.66 -28.63
C PHE A 237 -23.17 21.68 -29.00
N ASP A 238 -23.25 22.93 -28.54
CA ASP A 238 -22.18 23.90 -28.73
C ASP A 238 -20.95 23.51 -27.89
N LYS A 239 -19.75 23.66 -28.47
CA LYS A 239 -18.49 23.20 -27.87
C LYS A 239 -18.19 23.84 -26.52
N LYS A 240 -18.70 25.05 -26.27
CA LYS A 240 -18.57 25.71 -24.95
C LYS A 240 -19.27 24.98 -23.81
N TYR A 241 -20.29 24.16 -24.09
CA TYR A 241 -21.04 23.43 -23.06
C TYR A 241 -20.63 21.95 -22.93
N GLN A 242 -19.79 21.45 -23.83
CA GLN A 242 -19.24 20.08 -23.83
C GLN A 242 -17.99 19.96 -22.94
N VAL A 243 -18.03 20.58 -21.75
CA VAL A 243 -16.88 20.69 -20.83
C VAL A 243 -16.32 19.33 -20.39
N PHE A 244 -17.19 18.32 -20.28
CA PHE A 244 -16.82 16.95 -19.89
C PHE A 244 -16.57 16.02 -21.09
N GLY A 245 -16.39 16.58 -22.30
CA GLY A 245 -16.08 15.83 -23.53
C GLY A 245 -17.27 15.60 -24.47
N GLU A 246 -16.95 15.32 -25.74
CA GLU A 246 -17.95 15.08 -26.82
C GLU A 246 -18.68 13.73 -26.70
N LYS A 247 -18.13 12.78 -25.93
CA LYS A 247 -18.71 11.45 -25.66
C LYS A 247 -18.51 11.06 -24.20
N LYS A 248 -19.41 10.23 -23.68
CA LYS A 248 -19.26 9.57 -22.38
C LYS A 248 -17.99 8.70 -22.39
N GLU A 249 -17.11 8.91 -21.41
CA GLU A 249 -15.92 8.11 -21.21
C GLU A 249 -16.26 6.89 -20.33
N GLU A 250 -15.94 5.69 -20.82
CA GLU A 250 -16.19 4.42 -20.12
C GLU A 250 -14.91 4.02 -19.38
N SER A 251 -14.80 4.41 -18.12
CA SER A 251 -13.73 4.01 -17.19
C SER A 251 -14.34 3.65 -15.83
N GLU A 252 -13.84 2.57 -15.23
CA GLU A 252 -14.25 2.07 -13.91
C GLU A 252 -13.54 2.80 -12.75
N ASP A 253 -12.59 3.68 -13.06
CA ASP A 253 -11.78 4.38 -12.07
C ASP A 253 -12.57 5.52 -11.42
N PHE A 254 -12.21 5.92 -10.20
CA PHE A 254 -12.86 7.01 -9.48
C PHE A 254 -13.02 8.29 -10.33
N ARG A 255 -11.97 8.66 -11.08
CA ARG A 255 -11.99 9.84 -11.95
C ARG A 255 -12.90 9.64 -13.17
N GLY A 256 -12.86 8.46 -13.79
CA GLY A 256 -13.74 8.11 -14.93
C GLY A 256 -15.20 8.11 -14.53
N LEU A 257 -15.54 7.44 -13.42
CA LEU A 257 -16.88 7.40 -12.84
C LEU A 257 -17.39 8.79 -12.47
N LEU A 258 -16.55 9.64 -11.86
CA LEU A 258 -16.91 11.04 -11.56
C LEU A 258 -17.21 11.84 -12.83
N THR A 259 -16.33 11.79 -13.84
CA THR A 259 -16.51 12.47 -15.13
C THR A 259 -17.78 11.98 -15.84
N SER A 260 -18.02 10.67 -15.83
CA SER A 260 -19.21 10.01 -16.39
C SER A 260 -20.51 10.49 -15.72
N ILE A 261 -20.54 10.57 -14.39
CA ILE A 261 -21.69 11.10 -13.61
C ILE A 261 -21.94 12.59 -13.91
N LEU A 262 -20.88 13.39 -14.04
CA LEU A 262 -20.95 14.81 -14.37
C LEU A 262 -21.39 15.03 -15.83
N TRP A 263 -20.89 14.24 -16.77
CA TRP A 263 -21.25 14.27 -18.19
C TRP A 263 -22.73 13.95 -18.39
N GLU A 264 -23.22 12.86 -17.78
CA GLU A 264 -24.66 12.51 -17.80
C GLU A 264 -25.52 13.65 -17.25
N SER A 265 -25.09 14.25 -16.14
CA SER A 265 -25.85 15.32 -15.50
C SER A 265 -25.83 16.61 -16.32
N ASN A 266 -24.70 16.92 -16.97
CA ASN A 266 -24.56 18.06 -17.86
C ASN A 266 -25.52 17.97 -19.06
N ASP A 267 -25.57 16.82 -19.76
CA ASP A 267 -26.45 16.67 -20.93
C ASP A 267 -27.93 16.79 -20.55
N HIS A 268 -28.36 16.15 -19.46
CA HIS A 268 -29.75 16.26 -18.97
C HIS A 268 -30.10 17.70 -18.52
N VAL A 269 -29.19 18.39 -17.84
CA VAL A 269 -29.38 19.79 -17.39
C VAL A 269 -29.50 20.74 -18.59
N LEU A 270 -28.60 20.60 -19.57
CA LEU A 270 -28.62 21.40 -20.79
C LEU A 270 -29.84 21.08 -21.67
N TYR A 271 -30.29 19.82 -21.72
CA TYR A 271 -31.54 19.43 -22.39
C TYR A 271 -32.76 20.09 -21.74
N LEU A 272 -32.89 20.05 -20.41
CA LEU A 272 -33.99 20.71 -19.69
C LEU A 272 -33.99 22.22 -19.89
N ALA A 273 -32.81 22.86 -19.83
CA ALA A 273 -32.67 24.28 -20.12
C ALA A 273 -33.05 24.58 -21.58
N GLU A 274 -32.56 23.81 -22.55
CA GLU A 274 -32.86 24.01 -23.96
C GLU A 274 -34.37 23.86 -24.26
N GLU A 275 -35.03 22.85 -23.68
CA GLU A 275 -36.49 22.70 -23.76
C GLU A 275 -37.22 23.91 -23.18
N PHE A 276 -36.82 24.37 -21.98
CA PHE A 276 -37.46 25.50 -21.30
C PHE A 276 -37.31 26.80 -22.10
N TYR A 277 -36.11 27.18 -22.52
CA TYR A 277 -35.87 28.42 -23.27
C TYR A 277 -36.35 28.34 -24.75
N LYS A 278 -36.57 27.14 -25.31
CA LYS A 278 -37.30 26.99 -26.59
C LYS A 278 -38.81 27.16 -26.44
N LYS A 279 -39.40 26.64 -25.35
CA LYS A 279 -40.84 26.76 -25.01
C LYS A 279 -41.19 28.13 -24.39
N LYS A 280 -40.19 28.89 -23.94
CA LYS A 280 -40.31 30.30 -23.55
C LYS A 280 -40.67 31.15 -24.78
N GLU A 281 -41.97 31.37 -24.95
CA GLU A 281 -42.49 32.46 -25.79
C GLU A 281 -41.96 33.84 -25.29
N ARG A 282 -42.34 34.96 -25.90
CA ARG A 282 -41.84 36.31 -25.53
C ARG A 282 -42.37 36.84 -24.17
N ARG A 283 -42.52 35.96 -23.19
CA ARG A 283 -42.91 36.26 -21.81
C ARG A 283 -41.66 36.63 -20.97
N PRO A 284 -41.75 37.69 -20.14
CA PRO A 284 -40.72 37.94 -19.12
C PRO A 284 -40.73 36.79 -18.10
N ILE A 285 -39.58 36.59 -17.45
CA ILE A 285 -39.45 35.61 -16.36
C ILE A 285 -40.18 36.14 -15.12
N ALA A 286 -40.91 35.26 -14.42
CA ALA A 286 -41.67 35.66 -13.25
C ALA A 286 -40.79 35.87 -11.99
N ARG A 287 -39.56 35.34 -11.97
CA ARG A 287 -38.57 35.45 -10.87
C ARG A 287 -37.14 35.64 -11.39
N PRO A 288 -36.74 36.84 -11.83
CA PRO A 288 -35.38 37.10 -12.36
C PRO A 288 -34.27 36.85 -11.32
N ASP A 289 -34.56 36.94 -10.02
CA ASP A 289 -33.59 36.69 -8.94
C ASP A 289 -33.11 35.22 -8.85
N LEU A 290 -33.85 34.30 -9.46
CA LEU A 290 -33.63 32.84 -9.36
C LEU A 290 -33.42 32.17 -10.72
N LEU A 291 -33.80 32.83 -11.82
CA LEU A 291 -33.83 32.26 -13.16
C LEU A 291 -33.33 33.27 -14.19
N GLN A 292 -32.28 32.89 -14.91
CA GLN A 292 -31.57 33.76 -15.85
C GLN A 292 -32.41 34.09 -17.09
N GLU A 293 -32.22 35.28 -17.67
CA GLU A 293 -33.04 35.74 -18.79
C GLU A 293 -32.80 34.96 -20.08
N THR A 294 -31.58 34.49 -20.32
CA THR A 294 -31.18 33.73 -21.52
C THR A 294 -30.83 32.28 -21.20
N PHE A 295 -30.87 31.44 -22.24
CA PHE A 295 -30.33 30.07 -22.18
C PHE A 295 -28.82 30.07 -21.88
N GLU A 296 -28.08 31.07 -22.37
CA GLU A 296 -26.62 31.11 -22.25
C GLU A 296 -26.19 31.37 -20.81
N ASP A 297 -26.72 32.41 -20.18
CA ASP A 297 -26.45 32.73 -18.77
C ASP A 297 -26.88 31.58 -17.84
N CYS A 298 -27.97 30.88 -18.17
CA CYS A 298 -28.43 29.71 -17.43
C CYS A 298 -27.47 28.53 -17.58
N ALA A 299 -27.08 28.20 -18.82
CA ALA A 299 -26.14 27.13 -19.13
C ALA A 299 -24.77 27.38 -18.49
N ASP A 300 -24.23 28.60 -18.60
CA ASP A 300 -22.96 28.99 -17.99
C ASP A 300 -23.00 28.84 -16.45
N ALA A 301 -24.05 29.31 -15.79
CA ALA A 301 -24.22 29.14 -14.34
C ALA A 301 -24.30 27.67 -13.90
N LEU A 302 -24.93 26.82 -14.71
CA LEU A 302 -25.08 25.38 -14.44
C LEU A 302 -23.78 24.61 -14.70
N VAL A 303 -23.06 24.94 -15.78
CA VAL A 303 -21.74 24.40 -16.11
C VAL A 303 -20.70 24.80 -15.05
N LEU A 304 -20.66 26.06 -14.62
CA LEU A 304 -19.80 26.51 -13.50
C LEU A 304 -20.06 25.73 -12.21
N LYS A 305 -21.33 25.37 -11.93
CA LYS A 305 -21.69 24.56 -10.77
C LYS A 305 -21.21 23.11 -10.90
N LEU A 306 -21.27 22.53 -12.10
CA LEU A 306 -20.75 21.19 -12.39
C LEU A 306 -19.22 21.14 -12.29
N GLN A 307 -18.52 22.13 -12.84
CA GLN A 307 -17.06 22.31 -12.70
C GLN A 307 -16.62 22.45 -11.23
N SER A 308 -17.44 23.08 -10.38
CA SER A 308 -17.18 23.16 -8.94
C SER A 308 -17.22 21.78 -8.27
N TYR A 309 -18.14 20.88 -8.68
CA TYR A 309 -18.16 19.50 -8.20
C TYR A 309 -17.00 18.67 -8.75
N GLU A 310 -16.62 18.86 -10.02
CA GLU A 310 -15.43 18.23 -10.61
C GLU A 310 -14.18 18.57 -9.80
N LYS A 311 -13.94 19.86 -9.55
CA LYS A 311 -12.81 20.34 -8.75
C LYS A 311 -12.79 19.73 -7.34
N GLN A 312 -13.95 19.71 -6.67
CA GLN A 312 -14.09 19.08 -5.35
C GLN A 312 -13.78 17.58 -5.37
N GLY A 313 -14.23 16.86 -6.40
CA GLY A 313 -13.94 15.44 -6.59
C GLY A 313 -12.47 15.16 -6.90
N LEU A 314 -11.80 16.04 -7.67
CA LEU A 314 -10.35 15.94 -7.92
C LEU A 314 -9.51 16.24 -6.67
N GLU A 315 -9.95 17.18 -5.82
CA GLU A 315 -9.31 17.49 -4.53
C GLU A 315 -9.49 16.33 -3.54
N TYR A 316 -10.70 15.75 -3.45
CA TYR A 316 -10.96 14.53 -2.69
C TYR A 316 -10.13 13.34 -3.19
N HIS A 317 -10.06 13.13 -4.50
CA HIS A 317 -9.24 12.09 -5.12
C HIS A 317 -7.75 12.22 -4.74
N ASN A 318 -7.21 13.45 -4.75
CA ASN A 318 -5.85 13.73 -4.32
C ASN A 318 -5.62 13.38 -2.84
N ASN A 319 -6.62 13.60 -1.97
CA ASN A 319 -6.57 13.20 -0.56
C ASN A 319 -6.62 11.66 -0.40
N CYS A 320 -7.40 10.94 -1.22
CA CYS A 320 -7.36 9.47 -1.24
C CYS A 320 -6.01 8.90 -1.70
N VAL A 321 -5.28 9.61 -2.59
CA VAL A 321 -3.92 9.23 -2.98
C VAL A 321 -2.93 9.48 -1.84
N LEU A 322 -3.08 10.55 -1.05
CA LEU A 322 -2.29 10.74 0.18
C LEU A 322 -2.52 9.59 1.18
N GLU A 323 -3.79 9.30 1.48
CA GLU A 323 -4.19 8.22 2.40
C GLU A 323 -3.63 6.85 1.95
N LEU A 324 -3.68 6.54 0.65
CA LEU A 324 -3.10 5.30 0.11
C LEU A 324 -1.57 5.26 0.26
N ARG A 325 -0.87 6.40 0.16
CA ARG A 325 0.59 6.45 0.40
C ARG A 325 0.93 6.19 1.87
N GLU A 326 0.14 6.71 2.80
CA GLU A 326 0.28 6.41 4.24
C GLU A 326 0.04 4.90 4.52
N GLN A 327 -0.99 4.31 3.91
CA GLN A 327 -1.27 2.86 3.96
C GLN A 327 -0.13 2.01 3.37
N LEU A 328 0.48 2.45 2.26
CA LEU A 328 1.63 1.79 1.64
C LEU A 328 2.89 1.85 2.52
N GLU A 329 3.13 2.98 3.20
CA GLU A 329 4.21 3.08 4.17
C GLU A 329 4.03 2.14 5.37
N GLU A 330 2.80 2.03 5.90
CA GLU A 330 2.50 1.10 6.98
C GLU A 330 2.65 -0.36 6.51
N LEU A 331 2.15 -0.68 5.32
CA LEU A 331 2.33 -1.99 4.71
C LEU A 331 3.81 -2.34 4.55
N GLU A 332 4.65 -1.45 4.01
CA GLU A 332 6.10 -1.72 3.86
C GLU A 332 6.78 -1.98 5.22
N LYS A 333 6.40 -1.23 6.26
CA LYS A 333 6.89 -1.45 7.64
C LYS A 333 6.46 -2.82 8.19
N LEU A 334 5.21 -3.24 7.97
CA LEU A 334 4.70 -4.55 8.40
C LEU A 334 5.30 -5.71 7.59
N MET A 335 5.41 -5.57 6.26
CA MET A 335 6.09 -6.54 5.38
C MET A 335 7.56 -6.72 5.76
N GLY A 336 8.22 -5.72 6.36
CA GLY A 336 9.56 -5.86 6.95
C GLY A 336 9.66 -6.94 8.04
N HIS A 337 8.58 -7.30 8.73
CA HIS A 337 8.60 -8.23 9.86
C HIS A 337 8.22 -9.67 9.49
N VAL A 338 7.34 -9.86 8.50
CA VAL A 338 6.78 -11.17 8.11
C VAL A 338 7.85 -12.19 7.66
N PRO A 339 8.85 -11.84 6.82
CA PRO A 339 9.89 -12.78 6.39
C PRO A 339 10.69 -13.37 7.54
N GLN A 340 10.99 -12.57 8.57
CA GLN A 340 11.76 -13.05 9.74
C GLN A 340 11.03 -14.17 10.47
N LEU A 341 9.70 -14.03 10.62
CA LEU A 341 8.84 -15.00 11.29
C LEU A 341 8.67 -16.28 10.46
N ARG A 342 8.44 -16.17 9.14
CA ARG A 342 8.29 -17.37 8.27
C ARG A 342 9.61 -18.14 8.11
N ILE A 343 10.74 -17.46 7.91
CA ILE A 343 12.06 -18.10 7.83
C ILE A 343 12.44 -18.77 9.17
N ARG A 344 12.13 -18.13 10.30
CA ARG A 344 12.34 -18.72 11.63
C ARG A 344 11.52 -20.00 11.81
N SER A 345 10.24 -19.98 11.42
CA SER A 345 9.37 -21.16 11.45
C SER A 345 9.94 -22.30 10.62
N LEU A 346 10.37 -22.02 9.38
CA LEU A 346 11.01 -23.02 8.52
C LEU A 346 12.26 -23.65 9.17
N ARG A 347 13.09 -22.85 9.87
CA ARG A 347 14.25 -23.37 10.63
C ARG A 347 13.80 -24.33 11.73
N GLU A 348 12.79 -23.95 12.50
CA GLU A 348 12.26 -24.75 13.62
C GLU A 348 11.56 -26.03 13.13
N GLU A 349 10.82 -25.96 12.02
CA GLU A 349 10.24 -27.10 11.30
C GLU A 349 11.32 -28.12 10.86
N ASN A 350 12.37 -27.66 10.14
CA ASN A 350 13.45 -28.53 9.66
C ASN A 350 14.30 -29.11 10.81
N PHE A 351 14.58 -28.31 11.85
CA PHE A 351 15.40 -28.76 12.99
C PHE A 351 14.67 -29.82 13.83
N ASN A 352 13.35 -29.70 13.99
CA ASN A 352 12.54 -30.73 14.64
C ASN A 352 12.45 -32.02 13.80
N CYS A 353 12.37 -31.90 12.46
CA CYS A 353 12.47 -33.07 11.57
C CYS A 353 13.82 -33.79 11.75
N MET A 354 14.94 -33.07 11.73
CA MET A 354 16.27 -33.63 11.93
C MET A 354 16.40 -34.36 13.28
N LYS A 355 15.85 -33.79 14.37
CA LYS A 355 15.81 -34.47 15.68
C LYS A 355 15.04 -35.79 15.64
N ASN A 356 13.86 -35.81 15.01
CA ASN A 356 13.07 -37.03 14.88
C ASN A 356 13.81 -38.10 14.06
N ASP A 357 14.48 -37.70 12.96
CA ASP A 357 15.27 -38.61 12.11
C ASP A 357 16.48 -39.20 12.88
N ILE A 358 17.12 -38.40 13.74
CA ILE A 358 18.21 -38.81 14.65
C ILE A 358 17.70 -39.78 15.72
N ASP A 359 16.61 -39.44 16.41
CA ASP A 359 16.08 -40.23 17.50
C ASP A 359 15.51 -41.58 16.99
N GLY A 360 14.90 -41.60 15.82
CA GLY A 360 14.51 -42.83 15.12
C GLY A 360 15.70 -43.70 14.67
N THR A 361 16.88 -43.10 14.45
CA THR A 361 18.11 -43.83 14.15
C THR A 361 18.77 -44.38 15.41
N ARG A 362 18.84 -43.58 16.48
CA ARG A 362 19.26 -44.02 17.82
C ARG A 362 18.42 -45.17 18.35
N GLN A 363 17.08 -45.10 18.20
CA GLN A 363 16.18 -46.15 18.67
C GLN A 363 16.46 -47.50 17.99
N ARG A 364 16.64 -47.52 16.66
CA ARG A 364 17.04 -48.72 15.92
C ARG A 364 18.36 -49.30 16.44
N PHE A 365 19.36 -48.44 16.68
CA PHE A 365 20.64 -48.87 17.24
C PHE A 365 20.53 -49.43 18.67
N ILE A 366 19.70 -48.84 19.53
CA ILE A 366 19.43 -49.34 20.90
C ILE A 366 18.83 -50.75 20.86
N GLU A 367 17.94 -51.04 19.91
CA GLU A 367 17.34 -52.37 19.73
C GLU A 367 18.38 -53.42 19.27
N GLU A 368 19.28 -53.05 18.36
CA GLU A 368 20.40 -53.89 17.93
C GLU A 368 21.38 -54.16 19.09
N MET A 369 21.76 -53.12 19.83
CA MET A 369 22.63 -53.22 21.01
C MET A 369 21.98 -54.06 22.12
N THR A 370 20.66 -53.99 22.30
CA THR A 370 19.93 -54.84 23.25
C THR A 370 20.01 -56.32 22.86
N ARG A 371 19.89 -56.63 21.57
CA ARG A 371 20.06 -58.00 21.03
C ARG A 371 21.50 -58.50 21.19
N GLY A 372 22.48 -57.63 20.98
CA GLY A 372 23.90 -57.89 21.25
C GLY A 372 24.15 -58.20 22.74
N ASN A 373 23.60 -57.39 23.64
CA ASN A 373 23.70 -57.57 25.10
C ASN A 373 23.08 -58.89 25.57
N GLN A 374 21.92 -59.30 25.03
CA GLN A 374 21.35 -60.62 25.34
C GLN A 374 22.27 -61.79 24.95
N THR A 375 23.05 -61.65 23.87
CA THR A 375 24.03 -62.66 23.44
C THR A 375 25.26 -62.65 24.35
N LYS A 376 25.76 -61.46 24.70
CA LYS A 376 26.84 -61.24 25.67
C LYS A 376 26.53 -61.85 27.05
N GLU A 377 25.31 -61.67 27.57
CA GLU A 377 24.88 -62.29 28.84
C GLU A 377 24.87 -63.83 28.75
N LYS A 378 24.42 -64.41 27.62
CA LYS A 378 24.46 -65.86 27.39
C LYS A 378 25.91 -66.38 27.37
N LEU A 379 26.81 -65.70 26.66
CA LEU A 379 28.23 -66.06 26.60
C LEU A 379 28.91 -65.96 27.98
N ARG A 380 28.61 -64.90 28.76
CA ARG A 380 29.09 -64.77 30.14
C ARG A 380 28.63 -65.93 31.03
N ASN A 381 27.37 -66.35 30.92
CA ASN A 381 26.82 -67.44 31.73
C ASN A 381 27.32 -68.85 31.32
N LEU A 382 27.87 -68.98 30.11
CA LEU A 382 28.57 -70.20 29.65
C LEU A 382 30.01 -70.28 30.17
N LEU A 383 30.63 -69.14 30.49
CA LEU A 383 31.98 -69.07 31.07
C LEU A 383 31.98 -69.70 32.48
N ARG A 384 32.65 -70.83 32.65
CA ARG A 384 32.72 -71.59 33.91
C ARG A 384 34.15 -72.06 34.19
N PRO A 385 34.58 -72.17 35.47
CA PRO A 385 35.93 -72.67 35.81
C PRO A 385 36.28 -74.02 35.17
N SER A 386 35.30 -74.92 35.04
CA SER A 386 35.47 -76.24 34.40
C SER A 386 35.94 -76.20 32.93
N LEU A 387 35.84 -75.06 32.25
CA LEU A 387 36.34 -74.88 30.89
C LEU A 387 37.87 -74.70 30.81
N GLY A 388 38.56 -74.47 31.94
CA GLY A 388 40.02 -74.41 32.00
C GLY A 388 40.71 -75.77 31.90
N HIS A 389 39.99 -76.89 32.12
CA HIS A 389 40.55 -78.23 32.02
C HIS A 389 41.01 -78.54 30.57
N PRO A 390 42.17 -79.20 30.35
CA PRO A 390 42.70 -79.45 29.00
C PRO A 390 41.73 -80.14 28.03
N GLU A 391 40.86 -81.02 28.53
CA GLU A 391 39.84 -81.71 27.73
C GLU A 391 38.74 -80.77 27.17
N ASN A 392 38.46 -79.66 27.86
CA ASN A 392 37.41 -78.69 27.48
C ASN A 392 37.95 -77.53 26.64
N ARG A 393 39.25 -77.54 26.29
CA ARG A 393 39.93 -76.46 25.57
C ARG A 393 39.25 -76.08 24.25
N THR A 394 38.81 -77.07 23.47
CA THR A 394 38.11 -76.83 22.18
C THR A 394 36.77 -76.12 22.35
N MET A 395 36.08 -76.34 23.48
CA MET A 395 34.84 -75.65 23.82
C MET A 395 35.12 -74.21 24.29
N LEU A 396 36.19 -74.00 25.06
CA LEU A 396 36.63 -72.66 25.46
C LEU A 396 37.04 -71.81 24.24
N GLU A 397 37.84 -72.37 23.33
CA GLU A 397 38.24 -71.72 22.07
C GLU A 397 37.01 -71.35 21.21
N LYS A 398 36.00 -72.22 21.12
CA LYS A 398 34.73 -71.94 20.43
C LYS A 398 33.94 -70.79 21.06
N ILE A 399 33.90 -70.70 22.39
CA ILE A 399 33.23 -69.60 23.10
C ILE A 399 33.99 -68.28 22.89
N CYS A 400 35.32 -68.31 22.90
CA CYS A 400 36.15 -67.13 22.62
C CYS A 400 35.91 -66.62 21.19
N GLN A 401 35.94 -67.49 20.17
CA GLN A 401 35.63 -67.14 18.78
C GLN A 401 34.23 -66.52 18.61
N GLN A 402 33.24 -66.96 19.39
CA GLN A 402 31.90 -66.39 19.36
C GLN A 402 31.84 -64.98 19.97
N GLU A 403 32.56 -64.74 21.07
CA GLU A 403 32.66 -63.41 21.68
C GLU A 403 33.53 -62.45 20.85
N ASP A 404 34.65 -62.91 20.28
CA ASP A 404 35.49 -62.10 19.38
C ASP A 404 34.67 -61.61 18.16
N ARG A 405 33.85 -62.49 17.58
CA ARG A 405 32.91 -62.13 16.51
C ARG A 405 31.89 -61.09 16.99
N ARG A 406 31.28 -61.30 18.17
CA ARG A 406 30.29 -60.37 18.76
C ARG A 406 30.90 -58.99 19.07
N GLN A 407 32.14 -58.93 19.56
CA GLN A 407 32.86 -57.67 19.81
C GLN A 407 33.23 -56.94 18.52
N LYS A 408 33.58 -57.68 17.46
CA LYS A 408 33.78 -57.12 16.14
C LYS A 408 32.47 -56.54 15.57
N GLU A 409 31.38 -57.30 15.64
CA GLU A 409 30.02 -56.86 15.23
C GLU A 409 29.56 -55.61 16.03
N GLU A 410 29.83 -55.56 17.35
CA GLU A 410 29.53 -54.39 18.21
C GLU A 410 30.32 -53.15 17.80
N ARG A 411 31.63 -53.26 17.57
CA ARG A 411 32.47 -52.14 17.11
C ARG A 411 32.06 -51.64 15.72
N GLU A 412 31.85 -52.57 14.78
CA GLU A 412 31.40 -52.24 13.43
C GLU A 412 30.01 -51.60 13.46
N GLY A 413 29.11 -52.03 14.34
CA GLY A 413 27.81 -51.42 14.58
C GLY A 413 27.89 -49.98 15.11
N ILE A 414 28.76 -49.71 16.10
CA ILE A 414 28.99 -48.35 16.63
C ILE A 414 29.47 -47.41 15.51
N ASP A 415 30.44 -47.85 14.69
CA ASP A 415 30.98 -47.02 13.60
C ASP A 415 30.07 -46.96 12.35
N GLN A 416 29.12 -47.89 12.18
CA GLN A 416 28.04 -47.79 11.19
C GLN A 416 26.96 -46.80 11.65
N ASN A 417 26.48 -46.93 12.89
CA ASN A 417 25.50 -46.00 13.48
C ASN A 417 26.01 -44.56 13.48
N ALA A 418 27.27 -44.33 13.85
CA ALA A 418 27.87 -43.00 13.79
C ALA A 418 27.88 -42.40 12.37
N ARG A 419 28.13 -43.21 11.34
CA ARG A 419 28.06 -42.78 9.94
C ARG A 419 26.63 -42.46 9.51
N HIS A 420 25.67 -43.34 9.79
CA HIS A 420 24.26 -43.08 9.50
C HIS A 420 23.74 -41.80 10.19
N LEU A 421 24.17 -41.52 11.43
CA LEU A 421 23.82 -40.29 12.13
C LEU A 421 24.44 -39.04 11.48
N GLN A 422 25.69 -39.12 11.00
CA GLN A 422 26.32 -38.03 10.23
C GLN A 422 25.66 -37.83 8.85
N GLU A 423 25.24 -38.91 8.18
CA GLU A 423 24.50 -38.88 6.92
C GLU A 423 23.13 -38.19 7.12
N VAL A 424 22.36 -38.58 8.14
CA VAL A 424 21.07 -37.94 8.51
C VAL A 424 21.21 -36.44 8.77
N VAL A 425 22.26 -36.01 9.49
CA VAL A 425 22.52 -34.57 9.70
C VAL A 425 22.89 -33.87 8.38
N SER A 426 23.70 -34.50 7.53
CA SER A 426 24.11 -33.93 6.24
C SER A 426 22.93 -33.76 5.28
N GLU A 427 22.09 -34.79 5.16
CA GLU A 427 20.83 -34.74 4.40
C GLU A 427 19.88 -33.66 4.95
N SER A 428 19.79 -33.52 6.27
CA SER A 428 18.94 -32.52 6.92
C SER A 428 19.44 -31.08 6.67
N ILE A 429 20.75 -30.85 6.67
CA ILE A 429 21.35 -29.57 6.28
C ILE A 429 21.04 -29.27 4.80
N GLN A 430 21.20 -30.25 3.90
CA GLN A 430 20.90 -30.05 2.48
C GLN A 430 19.41 -29.75 2.24
N ARG A 431 18.50 -30.50 2.89
CA ARG A 431 17.04 -30.31 2.89
C ARG A 431 16.63 -28.93 3.40
N PHE A 432 17.29 -28.45 4.48
CA PHE A 432 17.06 -27.12 5.00
C PHE A 432 17.55 -26.02 4.04
N VAL A 433 18.75 -26.17 3.45
CA VAL A 433 19.30 -25.16 2.52
C VAL A 433 18.47 -25.03 1.24
N THR A 434 18.02 -26.14 0.65
CA THR A 434 17.13 -26.08 -0.54
C THR A 434 15.79 -25.45 -0.21
N SER A 435 15.19 -25.82 0.93
CA SER A 435 13.93 -25.22 1.41
C SER A 435 14.07 -23.73 1.71
N LEU A 436 15.17 -23.33 2.36
CA LEU A 436 15.46 -21.94 2.72
C LEU A 436 15.74 -21.08 1.49
N ALA A 437 16.48 -21.60 0.51
CA ALA A 437 16.73 -20.92 -0.76
C ALA A 437 15.41 -20.69 -1.51
N SER A 438 14.61 -21.74 -1.72
CA SER A 438 13.31 -21.66 -2.40
C SER A 438 12.33 -20.70 -1.71
N LEU A 439 12.22 -20.76 -0.37
CA LEU A 439 11.39 -19.80 0.38
C LEU A 439 11.91 -18.37 0.24
N SER A 440 13.24 -18.16 0.31
CA SER A 440 13.80 -16.82 0.17
C SER A 440 13.61 -16.24 -1.23
N GLU A 441 13.75 -17.06 -2.28
CA GLU A 441 13.45 -16.68 -3.66
C GLU A 441 11.97 -16.30 -3.83
N GLN A 442 11.06 -17.13 -3.33
CA GLN A 442 9.63 -16.84 -3.38
C GLN A 442 9.29 -15.50 -2.69
N ILE A 443 9.79 -15.28 -1.47
CA ILE A 443 9.52 -14.04 -0.73
C ILE A 443 10.12 -12.82 -1.46
N LEU A 444 11.33 -12.94 -2.03
CA LEU A 444 11.95 -11.83 -2.77
C LEU A 444 11.15 -11.47 -4.03
N LEU A 445 10.69 -12.44 -4.81
CA LEU A 445 9.90 -12.19 -6.02
C LEU A 445 8.54 -11.56 -5.70
N GLU A 446 7.84 -12.06 -4.67
CA GLU A 446 6.55 -11.49 -4.25
C GLU A 446 6.67 -10.06 -3.69
N LEU A 447 7.81 -9.71 -3.09
CA LEU A 447 8.11 -8.35 -2.64
C LEU A 447 8.53 -7.41 -3.78
N ASP A 448 8.98 -7.94 -4.92
CA ASP A 448 9.29 -7.15 -6.13
C ASP A 448 7.99 -6.71 -6.83
N GLU A 449 6.95 -7.57 -6.80
CA GLU A 449 5.60 -7.23 -7.25
C GLU A 449 4.85 -6.30 -6.28
N ALA A 450 5.16 -6.35 -4.97
CA ALA A 450 4.48 -5.56 -3.94
C ALA A 450 4.58 -4.04 -4.18
N LEU A 451 3.45 -3.34 -4.23
CA LEU A 451 3.43 -1.90 -4.45
C LEU A 451 4.11 -1.13 -3.30
N THR A 452 4.80 -0.05 -3.67
CA THR A 452 5.47 0.89 -2.76
C THR A 452 4.98 2.32 -2.99
N VAL A 453 5.33 3.21 -2.07
CA VAL A 453 5.07 4.66 -2.15
C VAL A 453 5.63 5.32 -3.41
N ASP A 454 6.68 4.72 -3.98
CA ASP A 454 7.37 5.20 -5.19
C ASP A 454 6.71 4.73 -6.49
N ASP A 455 5.86 3.69 -6.43
CA ASP A 455 5.07 3.19 -7.56
C ASP A 455 3.78 4.02 -7.79
N VAL A 456 3.46 4.94 -6.87
CA VAL A 456 2.25 5.78 -6.89
C VAL A 456 2.60 7.24 -7.21
N ILE A 457 1.73 7.92 -7.96
CA ILE A 457 1.83 9.34 -8.30
C ILE A 457 2.00 10.19 -7.01
N PRO A 458 2.95 11.15 -6.97
CA PRO A 458 3.05 12.07 -5.85
C PRO A 458 1.79 12.94 -5.79
N ALA A 459 1.10 12.90 -4.65
CA ALA A 459 -0.06 13.74 -4.44
C ALA A 459 0.32 15.22 -4.54
N LYS A 460 -0.55 16.02 -5.15
CA LYS A 460 -0.37 17.46 -5.29
C LYS A 460 -0.69 18.12 -3.95
N THR A 461 0.27 18.11 -3.03
CA THR A 461 0.22 19.00 -1.87
C THR A 461 0.27 20.45 -2.38
N ALA A 462 -0.62 21.30 -1.87
CA ALA A 462 -0.61 22.71 -2.24
C ALA A 462 0.68 23.34 -1.69
N VAL A 463 1.68 23.57 -2.56
CA VAL A 463 2.97 24.15 -2.18
C VAL A 463 2.73 25.41 -1.37
N LEU A 464 2.95 25.28 -0.06
CA LEU A 464 2.59 26.28 0.91
C LEU A 464 3.60 27.41 0.76
N LYS A 465 3.24 28.43 -0.04
CA LYS A 465 4.16 29.48 -0.52
C LYS A 465 4.97 30.07 0.62
N GLN A 466 6.18 29.55 0.82
CA GLN A 466 7.04 29.98 1.90
C GLN A 466 7.44 31.43 1.67
N LYS A 467 7.52 32.21 2.76
CA LYS A 467 7.98 33.60 2.67
C LYS A 467 9.41 33.62 2.12
N LEU A 468 9.73 34.59 1.27
CA LEU A 468 11.04 34.70 0.63
C LEU A 468 12.20 34.73 1.65
N SER A 469 11.96 35.33 2.82
CA SER A 469 12.91 35.33 3.95
C SER A 469 13.25 33.93 4.49
N THR A 470 12.28 33.01 4.56
CA THR A 470 12.51 31.62 4.99
C THR A 470 13.33 30.83 3.94
N LEU A 471 13.06 31.03 2.65
CA LEU A 471 13.83 30.43 1.56
C LEU A 471 15.28 30.95 1.52
N ILE A 472 15.49 32.26 1.69
CA ILE A 472 16.83 32.86 1.81
C ILE A 472 17.58 32.28 3.01
N ARG A 473 16.93 32.14 4.18
CA ARG A 473 17.56 31.55 5.38
C ARG A 473 17.89 30.06 5.21
N ARG A 474 17.07 29.28 4.50
CA ARG A 474 17.41 27.89 4.11
C ARG A 474 18.63 27.84 3.20
N ARG A 475 18.65 28.65 2.14
CA ARG A 475 19.79 28.77 1.20
C ARG A 475 21.09 29.15 1.91
N GLN A 476 21.04 30.12 2.83
CA GLN A 476 22.19 30.56 3.64
C GLN A 476 22.66 29.50 4.64
N SER A 477 21.78 28.60 5.10
CA SER A 477 22.13 27.48 5.98
C SER A 477 22.52 26.20 5.23
N GLY A 478 22.70 26.26 3.91
CA GLY A 478 23.07 25.11 3.09
C GLY A 478 21.98 24.03 2.99
N ARG A 479 20.74 24.33 3.40
CA ARG A 479 19.61 23.39 3.30
C ARG A 479 18.97 23.46 1.91
N PRO A 480 18.46 22.33 1.37
CA PRO A 480 17.69 22.32 0.13
C PRO A 480 16.55 23.34 0.14
N LEU A 481 16.30 23.93 -1.02
CA LEU A 481 15.22 24.90 -1.23
C LEU A 481 13.87 24.25 -1.49
N GLU A 482 13.88 23.04 -2.06
CA GLU A 482 12.70 22.18 -2.20
C GLU A 482 12.37 21.51 -0.88
N ASP A 483 11.08 21.51 -0.52
CA ASP A 483 10.55 20.63 0.53
C ASP A 483 10.54 19.20 -0.01
N THR A 484 11.66 18.48 0.15
CA THR A 484 11.75 17.04 -0.14
C THR A 484 11.00 16.24 0.94
N GLU A 485 9.69 16.41 1.02
CA GLU A 485 8.80 15.70 1.95
C GLU A 485 8.73 14.20 1.64
N HIS A 486 8.97 13.82 0.38
CA HIS A 486 8.99 12.44 -0.09
C HIS A 486 10.43 11.98 -0.33
N ARG A 487 11.14 11.64 0.76
CA ARG A 487 12.33 10.80 0.66
C ARG A 487 11.86 9.35 0.83
N PRO A 488 12.14 8.42 -0.10
CA PRO A 488 11.78 7.03 0.09
C PRO A 488 12.44 6.48 1.36
N LEU A 489 11.81 5.47 1.98
CA LEU A 489 12.30 4.83 3.21
C LEU A 489 13.76 4.32 3.08
N MET A 490 14.21 4.09 1.85
CA MET A 490 15.54 3.63 1.47
C MET A 490 15.78 3.92 -0.03
N ASP A 491 17.04 3.90 -0.47
CA ASP A 491 17.35 4.03 -1.89
C ASP A 491 16.79 2.84 -2.68
N ARG A 492 15.95 3.15 -3.68
CA ARG A 492 15.32 2.16 -4.57
C ARG A 492 16.26 1.84 -5.73
N GLY A 493 16.37 0.56 -6.07
CA GLY A 493 17.09 0.10 -7.25
C GLY A 493 17.06 -1.41 -7.38
N SER A 494 17.42 -1.90 -8.56
CA SER A 494 17.61 -3.33 -8.81
C SER A 494 18.81 -3.84 -8.02
N ARG A 495 18.70 -5.06 -7.50
CA ARG A 495 19.76 -5.70 -6.72
C ARG A 495 19.84 -7.19 -7.02
N VAL A 496 21.08 -7.67 -7.14
CA VAL A 496 21.38 -9.10 -7.16
C VAL A 496 21.64 -9.56 -5.73
N TRP A 497 20.86 -10.53 -5.29
CA TRP A 497 20.95 -11.16 -3.98
C TRP A 497 21.77 -12.45 -4.11
N PRO A 498 22.93 -12.57 -3.43
CA PRO A 498 23.75 -13.77 -3.53
C PRO A 498 23.01 -14.97 -2.94
N GLY A 499 23.16 -16.14 -3.56
CA GLY A 499 22.64 -17.39 -3.02
C GLY A 499 23.32 -17.82 -1.73
N ILE A 500 22.79 -18.88 -1.11
CA ILE A 500 23.37 -19.49 0.08
C ILE A 500 24.54 -20.33 -0.38
N ALA A 501 25.76 -19.93 -0.01
CA ALA A 501 26.93 -20.80 -0.18
C ALA A 501 26.79 -21.97 0.80
N LEU A 502 26.75 -23.20 0.28
CA LEU A 502 26.99 -24.37 1.12
C LEU A 502 28.43 -24.26 1.62
N GLN A 503 28.61 -23.99 2.90
CA GLN A 503 29.92 -24.05 3.51
C GLN A 503 30.40 -25.50 3.50
N ASP A 504 31.65 -25.74 3.11
CA ASP A 504 32.33 -27.03 3.28
C ASP A 504 32.51 -27.28 4.79
N SER A 505 31.43 -27.75 5.43
CA SER A 505 31.50 -28.33 6.76
C SER A 505 32.51 -29.47 6.71
N ALA A 506 33.36 -29.61 7.73
CA ALA A 506 34.52 -30.50 7.70
C ALA A 506 34.18 -32.00 7.49
N HIS A 507 32.90 -32.34 7.54
CA HIS A 507 32.31 -33.66 7.40
C HIS A 507 31.89 -34.02 5.96
N THR A 508 31.69 -33.06 5.04
CA THR A 508 31.37 -33.33 3.62
C THR A 508 32.63 -33.48 2.77
N LYS A 509 33.57 -34.34 3.18
CA LYS A 509 34.79 -34.64 2.41
C LYS A 509 34.60 -35.75 1.38
N THR A 510 33.66 -35.56 0.46
CA THR A 510 33.62 -36.27 -0.82
C THR A 510 34.49 -35.52 -1.84
N ARG A 511 35.43 -36.23 -2.45
CA ARG A 511 36.42 -35.63 -3.37
C ARG A 511 35.79 -35.20 -4.70
N ASP A 512 36.46 -34.21 -5.30
CA ASP A 512 36.45 -33.87 -6.72
C ASP A 512 35.17 -33.21 -7.29
N SER A 513 35.00 -31.90 -7.04
CA SER A 513 34.33 -30.95 -7.94
C SER A 513 34.83 -29.51 -7.70
N THR A 514 35.32 -28.83 -8.74
CA THR A 514 35.79 -27.44 -8.65
C THR A 514 34.61 -26.46 -8.67
N GLY A 515 34.16 -26.04 -7.50
CA GLY A 515 33.19 -24.95 -7.34
C GLY A 515 32.30 -25.15 -6.13
N ASN A 516 32.32 -24.22 -5.18
CA ASN A 516 31.42 -24.25 -4.02
C ASN A 516 29.96 -24.30 -4.52
N PRO A 517 29.14 -25.29 -4.11
CA PRO A 517 27.75 -25.40 -4.55
C PRO A 517 26.89 -24.34 -3.84
N ALA A 518 26.97 -23.10 -4.30
CA ALA A 518 26.06 -22.04 -3.88
C ALA A 518 24.71 -22.19 -4.59
N THR A 519 23.61 -21.89 -3.90
CA THR A 519 22.29 -21.79 -4.55
C THR A 519 22.26 -20.62 -5.53
N ALA A 520 21.28 -20.59 -6.44
CA ALA A 520 21.16 -19.53 -7.43
C ALA A 520 21.03 -18.13 -6.77
N SER A 521 21.57 -17.12 -7.44
CA SER A 521 21.37 -15.71 -7.08
C SER A 521 20.06 -15.19 -7.66
N VAL A 522 19.27 -14.49 -6.83
CA VAL A 522 17.99 -13.88 -7.24
C VAL A 522 18.24 -12.42 -7.60
N THR A 523 17.67 -11.93 -8.70
CA THR A 523 17.74 -10.51 -9.07
C THR A 523 16.36 -9.90 -8.99
N THR A 524 16.19 -8.82 -8.23
CA THR A 524 14.92 -8.09 -8.11
C THR A 524 15.03 -6.73 -8.82
N ALA A 525 13.92 -6.24 -9.38
CA ALA A 525 13.85 -4.96 -10.07
C ALA A 525 13.89 -3.77 -9.09
N LYS A 526 13.34 -3.94 -7.88
CA LYS A 526 13.43 -2.96 -6.78
C LYS A 526 13.95 -3.59 -5.49
N THR A 527 14.17 -2.73 -4.50
CA THR A 527 14.61 -3.09 -3.15
C THR A 527 13.68 -2.42 -2.15
N THR A 528 13.14 -3.21 -1.22
CA THR A 528 12.23 -2.76 -0.14
C THR A 528 12.73 -3.24 1.22
N LEU A 529 12.15 -2.71 2.29
CA LEU A 529 12.49 -3.14 3.66
C LEU A 529 12.30 -4.65 3.86
N GLY A 530 11.25 -5.22 3.24
CA GLY A 530 11.00 -6.65 3.21
C GLY A 530 12.13 -7.45 2.56
N HIS A 531 12.73 -6.97 1.46
CA HIS A 531 13.82 -7.67 0.78
C HIS A 531 15.07 -7.77 1.66
N ILE A 532 15.48 -6.65 2.28
CA ILE A 532 16.61 -6.62 3.21
C ILE A 532 16.35 -7.58 4.38
N SER A 533 15.18 -7.45 5.01
CA SER A 533 14.80 -8.30 6.15
C SER A 533 14.75 -9.79 5.81
N THR A 534 14.34 -10.14 4.58
CA THR A 534 14.34 -11.52 4.07
C THR A 534 15.75 -12.08 4.01
N VAL A 535 16.72 -11.33 3.47
CA VAL A 535 18.10 -11.79 3.33
C VAL A 535 18.84 -11.79 4.68
N GLU A 536 18.63 -10.78 5.52
CA GLU A 536 19.17 -10.75 6.88
C GLU A 536 18.63 -11.91 7.72
N ALA A 537 17.33 -12.20 7.65
CA ALA A 537 16.73 -13.35 8.32
C ALA A 537 17.24 -14.67 7.75
N ARG A 538 17.36 -14.80 6.43
CA ARG A 538 17.91 -15.99 5.75
C ARG A 538 19.31 -16.30 6.25
N ASP A 539 20.21 -15.32 6.19
CA ASP A 539 21.62 -15.49 6.54
C ASP A 539 21.82 -15.71 8.05
N ALA A 540 21.02 -15.04 8.89
CA ALA A 540 21.06 -15.24 10.34
C ALA A 540 20.49 -16.61 10.77
N ASN A 541 19.41 -17.09 10.14
CA ASN A 541 18.86 -18.40 10.43
C ASN A 541 19.71 -19.54 9.85
N TYR A 542 20.37 -19.35 8.71
CA TYR A 542 21.35 -20.29 8.17
C TYR A 542 22.50 -20.51 9.14
N LYS A 543 23.14 -19.43 9.62
CA LYS A 543 24.24 -19.50 10.61
C LYS A 543 23.81 -20.18 11.92
N ARG A 544 22.61 -19.87 12.44
CA ARG A 544 22.07 -20.52 13.64
C ARG A 544 21.83 -22.02 13.43
N PHE A 545 21.23 -22.41 12.31
CA PHE A 545 20.99 -23.83 12.01
C PHE A 545 22.30 -24.63 11.91
N LEU A 546 23.35 -24.05 11.30
CA LEU A 546 24.67 -24.67 11.27
C LEU A 546 25.26 -24.84 12.68
N GLN A 547 25.19 -23.80 13.53
CA GLN A 547 25.66 -23.88 14.93
C GLN A 547 24.88 -24.94 15.73
N ASP A 548 23.57 -25.00 15.56
CA ASP A 548 22.71 -26.01 16.19
C ASP A 548 23.09 -27.42 15.70
N ALA A 549 23.34 -27.61 14.40
CA ALA A 549 23.77 -28.88 13.81
C ALA A 549 25.20 -29.30 14.25
N GLU A 550 26.16 -28.37 14.31
CA GLU A 550 27.52 -28.62 14.81
C GLU A 550 27.50 -29.07 16.28
N SER A 551 26.61 -28.51 17.10
CA SER A 551 26.43 -28.94 18.50
C SER A 551 25.91 -30.38 18.59
N VAL A 552 25.01 -30.77 17.67
CA VAL A 552 24.46 -32.13 17.57
C VAL A 552 25.53 -33.13 17.11
N VAL A 553 26.32 -32.81 16.09
CA VAL A 553 27.44 -33.65 15.62
C VAL A 553 28.49 -33.83 16.72
N SER A 554 28.84 -32.76 17.44
CA SER A 554 29.77 -32.82 18.57
C SER A 554 29.27 -33.76 19.68
N ALA A 555 27.97 -33.74 19.98
CA ALA A 555 27.35 -34.65 20.94
C ALA A 555 27.33 -36.11 20.45
N MET A 556 27.15 -36.35 19.15
CA MET A 556 27.24 -37.69 18.56
C MET A 556 28.67 -38.26 18.60
N GLU A 557 29.69 -37.43 18.36
CA GLU A 557 31.08 -37.87 18.46
C GLU A 557 31.49 -38.22 19.90
N GLU A 558 30.96 -37.48 20.89
CA GLU A 558 31.06 -37.79 22.31
C GLU A 558 30.40 -39.13 22.66
N GLU A 559 29.13 -39.30 22.25
CA GLU A 559 28.36 -40.54 22.44
C GLU A 559 29.09 -41.76 21.85
N ARG A 560 29.55 -41.66 20.60
CA ARG A 560 30.35 -42.69 19.91
C ARG A 560 31.62 -43.05 20.68
N ARG A 561 32.33 -42.06 21.24
CA ARG A 561 33.56 -42.29 22.01
C ARG A 561 33.27 -43.02 23.32
N GLN A 562 32.18 -42.67 23.99
CA GLN A 562 31.74 -43.35 25.21
C GLN A 562 31.34 -44.82 24.95
N GLN A 563 30.63 -45.07 23.84
CA GLN A 563 30.29 -46.43 23.38
C GLN A 563 31.54 -47.28 23.11
N HIS A 564 32.53 -46.74 22.38
CA HIS A 564 33.82 -47.43 22.15
C HIS A 564 34.58 -47.72 23.45
N VAL A 565 34.64 -46.78 24.39
CA VAL A 565 35.28 -47.00 25.71
C VAL A 565 34.55 -48.08 26.51
N ALA A 566 33.22 -48.16 26.43
CA ALA A 566 32.45 -49.22 27.08
C ALA A 566 32.73 -50.60 26.45
N ALA A 567 32.81 -50.68 25.12
CA ALA A 567 33.17 -51.91 24.40
C ALA A 567 34.60 -52.39 24.74
N GLN A 568 35.58 -51.48 24.76
CA GLN A 568 36.97 -51.79 25.14
C GLN A 568 37.09 -52.31 26.58
N ARG A 569 36.38 -51.69 27.54
CA ARG A 569 36.36 -52.17 28.95
C ARG A 569 35.81 -53.59 29.06
N TRP A 570 34.82 -53.94 28.24
CA TRP A 570 34.27 -55.29 28.22
C TRP A 570 35.23 -56.31 27.59
N GLU A 571 35.90 -55.96 26.50
CA GLU A 571 36.92 -56.81 25.88
C GLU A 571 38.06 -57.13 26.85
N GLU A 572 38.58 -56.13 27.56
CA GLU A 572 39.63 -56.32 28.55
C GLU A 572 39.18 -57.21 29.71
N TRP A 573 37.98 -56.96 30.25
CA TRP A 573 37.38 -57.80 31.30
C TRP A 573 37.21 -59.26 30.85
N TRP A 574 36.78 -59.48 29.60
CA TRP A 574 36.64 -60.81 29.02
C TRP A 574 37.98 -61.54 28.90
N ARG A 575 39.01 -60.86 28.35
CA ARG A 575 40.37 -61.41 28.22
C ARG A 575 40.94 -61.81 29.58
N GLN A 576 40.86 -60.94 30.59
CA GLN A 576 41.30 -61.24 31.95
C GLN A 576 40.55 -62.43 32.57
N SER A 577 39.23 -62.52 32.32
CA SER A 577 38.41 -63.63 32.82
C SER A 577 38.76 -64.98 32.18
N VAL A 578 39.06 -64.99 30.87
CA VAL A 578 39.52 -66.18 30.15
C VAL A 578 40.92 -66.61 30.61
N LEU A 579 41.87 -65.67 30.72
CA LEU A 579 43.23 -65.93 31.23
C LEU A 579 43.17 -66.55 32.63
N LYS A 580 42.41 -65.96 33.54
CA LYS A 580 42.26 -66.47 34.92
C LYS A 580 41.67 -67.89 34.96
N ILE A 581 40.80 -68.28 34.02
CA ILE A 581 40.26 -69.64 33.94
C ILE A 581 41.31 -70.64 33.41
N GLN A 582 42.21 -70.20 32.52
CA GLN A 582 43.33 -71.01 32.03
C GLN A 582 44.43 -71.19 33.10
N GLU A 583 44.70 -70.14 33.89
CA GLU A 583 45.64 -70.15 35.02
C GLU A 583 45.25 -71.17 36.12
N LEU A 584 43.96 -71.43 36.32
CA LEU A 584 43.48 -72.42 37.31
C LEU A 584 43.91 -73.87 37.04
N TYR A 585 44.38 -74.18 35.82
CA TYR A 585 44.72 -75.54 35.38
C TYR A 585 46.10 -75.63 34.70
N THR A 586 46.91 -74.57 34.75
CA THR A 586 48.30 -74.62 34.29
C THR A 586 49.17 -75.19 35.40
N PRO A 587 49.99 -76.24 35.16
CA PRO A 587 50.90 -76.74 36.18
C PRO A 587 51.99 -75.69 36.50
N HIS A 588 52.28 -75.51 37.78
CA HIS A 588 53.42 -74.72 38.28
C HIS A 588 54.75 -75.43 38.06
#